data_AF-A0A674IX43-F1
#
_entry.id   AF-A0A674IX43-F1
#
_cell.length_a   1.000
_cell.length_b   1.000
_cell.length_c   1.000
_cell.angle_alpha   90.00
_cell.angle_beta   90.00
_cell.angle_gamma   90.00
#
_symmetry.space_group_name_H-M   'P 1'
#
loop_
_entity.id
_entity.type
_entity.pdbx_description
1 polymer ?
#
loop_
_entity_poly.entity_id
_entity_poly.type
_entity_poly.pdbx_seq_one_letter_code
_entity_poly.pdbx_strand_id
1 'polypeptide(L)'
;MSRGHASSLPCSVSLHRVRKILNLRVFEDESGKHWSKSVMDKQYEVLCVSQFTLQCILKGNKPDYHMAMPAEQAESFYNNFLEQLKKAYKPELIKGKVDPGCLKKGYLKNVVGDFCLSHLG
;
A
#
# COMPACT_ATOMS: atom_id res chain seq x y z
N MET A 1 6.06 -33.79 5.31
CA MET A 1 6.67 -33.23 4.08
C MET A 1 5.91 -31.96 3.71
N SER A 2 6.59 -30.83 3.80
CA SER A 2 6.02 -29.48 3.86
C SER A 2 5.41 -29.04 2.53
N ARG A 3 4.10 -28.77 2.52
CA ARG A 3 3.42 -28.13 1.38
C ARG A 3 3.74 -26.63 1.41
N GLY A 4 4.73 -26.19 0.65
CA GLY A 4 4.97 -24.79 0.38
C GLY A 4 3.84 -24.21 -0.47
N HIS A 5 2.89 -23.52 0.17
CA HIS A 5 1.97 -22.63 -0.55
C HIS A 5 2.73 -21.34 -0.86
N ALA A 6 3.28 -21.25 -2.07
CA ALA A 6 3.59 -19.96 -2.68
C ALA A 6 2.26 -19.22 -2.87
N SER A 7 1.90 -18.35 -1.92
CA SER A 7 0.68 -17.54 -2.00
C SER A 7 0.90 -16.39 -2.98
N SER A 8 0.90 -16.68 -4.28
CA SER A 8 0.64 -15.66 -5.30
C SER A 8 -0.78 -15.14 -5.08
N LEU A 9 -0.88 -13.95 -4.47
CA LEU A 9 -2.17 -13.27 -4.34
C LEU A 9 -2.76 -13.09 -5.75
N PRO A 10 -4.04 -13.43 -5.98
CA PRO A 10 -4.63 -13.31 -7.31
C PRO A 10 -4.59 -11.85 -7.75
N CYS A 11 -4.19 -11.60 -8.99
CA CYS A 11 -4.07 -10.27 -9.61
C CYS A 11 -5.29 -9.35 -9.33
N SER A 12 -6.47 -9.95 -9.18
CA SER A 12 -7.72 -9.30 -8.78
C SER A 12 -7.65 -8.50 -7.47
N VAL A 13 -6.93 -8.99 -6.45
CA VAL A 13 -6.82 -8.31 -5.13
C VAL A 13 -5.96 -7.04 -5.21
N SER A 14 -4.91 -7.03 -6.04
CA SER A 14 -4.12 -5.81 -6.27
C SER A 14 -4.94 -4.74 -6.97
N LEU A 15 -5.63 -5.09 -8.04
CA LEU A 15 -6.43 -4.14 -8.82
C LEU A 15 -7.56 -3.50 -8.00
N HIS A 16 -8.21 -4.27 -7.13
CA HIS A 16 -9.25 -3.74 -6.24
C HIS A 16 -8.70 -2.68 -5.27
N ARG A 17 -7.52 -2.92 -4.69
CA ARG A 17 -6.88 -1.98 -3.77
C ARG A 17 -6.43 -0.71 -4.47
N VAL A 18 -5.86 -0.83 -5.67
CA VAL A 18 -5.47 0.31 -6.51
C VAL A 18 -6.67 1.23 -6.75
N ARG A 19 -7.79 0.67 -7.20
CA ARG A 19 -9.04 1.44 -7.41
C ARG A 19 -9.53 2.11 -6.14
N LYS A 20 -9.51 1.38 -5.01
CA LYS A 20 -9.95 1.94 -3.72
C LYS A 20 -9.08 3.12 -3.28
N ILE A 21 -7.76 3.02 -3.34
CA ILE A 21 -6.85 4.09 -2.91
C ILE A 21 -7.03 5.33 -3.79
N LEU A 22 -7.07 5.14 -5.12
CA LEU A 22 -7.17 6.26 -6.06
C LEU A 22 -8.53 6.97 -5.99
N ASN A 23 -9.62 6.25 -5.69
CA ASN A 23 -10.97 6.83 -5.62
C ASN A 23 -11.41 7.18 -4.19
N LEU A 24 -10.56 6.98 -3.17
CA LEU A 24 -10.95 7.26 -1.79
C LEU A 24 -11.16 8.76 -1.61
N ARG A 25 -12.36 9.15 -1.20
CA ARG A 25 -12.73 10.57 -1.02
C ARG A 25 -12.37 11.02 0.39
N VAL A 26 -11.13 11.44 0.57
CA VAL A 26 -10.61 11.93 1.86
C VAL A 26 -10.34 13.43 1.88
N PHE A 27 -10.40 14.09 0.73
CA PHE A 27 -10.07 15.51 0.61
C PHE A 27 -11.32 16.39 0.55
N GLU A 28 -11.16 17.64 0.96
CA GLU A 28 -12.20 18.66 0.89
C GLU A 28 -12.40 19.17 -0.54
N ASP A 29 -13.63 19.60 -0.87
CA ASP A 29 -13.88 20.36 -2.09
C ASP A 29 -13.57 21.86 -1.90
N GLU A 30 -13.79 22.67 -2.95
CA GLU A 30 -13.56 24.12 -2.92
C GLU A 30 -14.49 24.86 -1.95
N SER A 31 -15.58 24.22 -1.53
CA SER A 31 -16.54 24.75 -0.55
C SER A 31 -16.21 24.32 0.89
N GLY A 32 -15.10 23.62 1.11
CA GLY A 32 -14.67 23.12 2.42
C GLY A 32 -15.42 21.86 2.89
N LYS A 33 -16.15 21.16 2.00
CA LYS A 33 -16.88 19.95 2.38
C LYS A 33 -15.95 18.76 2.51
N HIS A 34 -15.75 18.27 3.74
CA HIS A 34 -14.96 17.06 4.02
C HIS A 34 -15.49 15.82 3.27
N TRP A 35 -14.59 14.86 3.01
CA TRP A 35 -14.88 13.56 2.37
C TRP A 35 -15.47 13.64 0.95
N SER A 36 -15.09 14.66 0.19
CA SER A 36 -15.74 14.97 -1.10
C SER A 36 -14.89 14.63 -2.32
N LYS A 37 -13.57 14.79 -2.23
CA LYS A 37 -12.64 14.66 -3.35
C LYS A 37 -11.63 13.54 -3.12
N SER A 38 -11.28 12.85 -4.19
CA SER A 38 -10.24 11.84 -4.21
C SER A 38 -8.86 12.42 -4.56
N VAL A 39 -7.82 11.61 -4.41
CA VAL A 39 -6.45 12.01 -4.79
C VAL A 39 -6.36 12.33 -6.28
N MET A 40 -7.13 11.60 -7.10
CA MET A 40 -7.19 11.86 -8.54
C MET A 40 -7.85 13.20 -8.84
N ASP A 41 -8.94 13.53 -8.15
CA ASP A 41 -9.67 14.78 -8.35
C ASP A 41 -8.82 16.01 -8.00
N LYS A 42 -7.96 15.88 -6.99
CA LYS A 42 -7.05 16.93 -6.54
C LYS A 42 -5.70 16.95 -7.26
N GLN A 43 -5.43 15.97 -8.11
CA GLN A 43 -4.14 15.79 -8.77
C GLN A 43 -2.96 15.69 -7.77
N TYR A 44 -3.19 15.04 -6.62
CA TYR A 44 -2.20 14.91 -5.56
C TYR A 44 -1.26 13.72 -5.75
N GLU A 45 -0.13 13.76 -5.05
CA GLU A 45 0.86 12.69 -5.05
C GLU A 45 0.43 11.54 -4.11
N VAL A 46 0.83 10.32 -4.47
CA VAL A 46 0.65 9.11 -3.65
C VAL A 46 2.03 8.57 -3.28
N LEU A 47 2.34 8.55 -1.98
CA LEU A 47 3.54 7.89 -1.46
C LEU A 47 3.17 6.51 -0.91
N CYS A 48 3.53 5.47 -1.62
CA CYS A 48 3.32 4.10 -1.19
C CYS A 48 4.49 3.62 -0.32
N VAL A 49 4.24 3.36 0.95
CA VAL A 49 5.24 2.81 1.87
C VAL A 49 4.90 1.36 2.20
N SER A 50 5.92 0.51 2.13
CA SER A 50 5.80 -0.91 2.46
C SER A 50 5.76 -1.07 4.00
N GLN A 51 4.66 -1.59 4.57
CA GLN A 51 4.48 -1.65 6.03
C GLN A 51 3.94 -3.01 6.52
N PHE A 52 4.85 -3.89 6.93
CA PHE A 52 4.49 -5.23 7.40
C PHE A 52 3.86 -5.27 8.79
N THR A 53 4.11 -4.25 9.61
CA THR A 53 3.67 -4.20 11.01
C THR A 53 2.15 -4.15 11.15
N LEU A 54 1.43 -3.75 10.10
CA LEU A 54 -0.03 -3.76 10.06
C LEU A 54 -0.63 -5.18 10.08
N GLN A 55 0.15 -6.18 9.70
CA GLN A 55 -0.25 -7.59 9.77
C GLN A 55 0.29 -8.25 11.04
N CYS A 56 0.23 -7.50 12.13
CA CYS A 56 0.53 -8.01 13.46
C CYS A 56 -0.70 -8.70 14.06
N ILE A 57 -0.49 -9.90 14.56
CA ILE A 57 -1.39 -10.52 15.53
C ILE A 57 -0.72 -10.37 16.90
N LEU A 58 -1.47 -9.90 17.88
CA LEU A 58 -0.98 -9.82 19.26
C LEU A 58 -1.18 -11.17 19.94
N LYS A 59 -0.08 -11.85 20.30
CA LYS A 59 -0.10 -13.00 21.21
C LYS A 59 0.24 -12.50 22.61
N GLY A 60 -0.79 -12.13 23.36
CA GLY A 60 -0.62 -11.31 24.57
C GLY A 60 -0.09 -9.93 24.21
N ASN A 61 1.03 -9.51 24.81
CA ASN A 61 1.70 -8.23 24.49
C ASN A 61 2.80 -8.36 23.44
N LYS A 62 3.05 -9.57 22.91
CA LYS A 62 4.09 -9.81 21.91
C LYS A 62 3.49 -9.72 20.51
N PRO A 63 4.05 -8.88 19.61
CA PRO A 63 3.66 -8.88 18.22
C PRO A 63 4.16 -10.13 17.50
N ASP A 64 3.24 -10.83 16.84
CA ASP A 64 3.48 -12.00 15.99
C ASP A 64 3.14 -11.65 14.53
N TYR A 65 4.02 -12.00 13.60
CA TYR A 65 3.92 -11.66 12.18
C TYR A 65 3.84 -12.90 11.27
N HIS A 66 3.54 -14.09 11.81
CA HIS A 66 3.58 -15.34 11.04
C HIS A 66 2.62 -15.36 9.83
N MET A 67 1.60 -14.50 9.81
CA MET A 67 0.64 -14.36 8.69
C MET A 67 1.13 -13.46 7.54
N ALA A 68 2.20 -12.70 7.76
CA ALA A 68 2.75 -11.83 6.74
C ALA A 68 3.51 -12.62 5.65
N MET A 69 3.60 -12.05 4.45
CA MET A 69 4.22 -12.70 3.29
C MET A 69 5.74 -12.72 3.42
N PRO A 70 6.46 -13.81 3.04
CA PRO A 70 7.92 -13.82 2.95
C PRO A 70 8.51 -12.63 2.19
N ALA A 71 9.66 -12.07 2.63
CA ALA A 71 10.25 -10.84 2.06
C ALA A 71 10.45 -10.88 0.54
N GLU A 72 10.90 -12.01 0.01
CA GLU A 72 11.15 -12.18 -1.43
C GLU A 72 9.86 -12.06 -2.26
N GLN A 73 8.79 -12.71 -1.81
CA GLN A 73 7.47 -12.61 -2.47
C GLN A 73 6.85 -11.22 -2.26
N ALA A 74 7.10 -10.64 -1.08
CA ALA A 74 6.64 -9.32 -0.68
C ALA A 74 7.18 -8.18 -1.55
N GLU A 75 8.47 -8.23 -1.89
CA GLU A 75 9.11 -7.24 -2.76
C GLU A 75 8.53 -7.32 -4.18
N SER A 76 8.40 -8.52 -4.74
CA SER A 76 7.77 -8.74 -6.04
C SER A 76 6.32 -8.24 -6.06
N PHE A 77 5.56 -8.53 -5.01
CA PHE A 77 4.19 -8.06 -4.85
C PHE A 77 4.11 -6.53 -4.78
N TYR A 78 4.99 -5.90 -4.00
CA TYR A 78 5.05 -4.44 -3.85
C TYR A 78 5.37 -3.75 -5.18
N ASN A 79 6.36 -4.26 -5.91
CA ASN A 79 6.76 -3.71 -7.21
C ASN A 79 5.62 -3.82 -8.23
N ASN A 80 4.95 -4.98 -8.30
CA ASN A 80 3.77 -5.15 -9.15
C ASN A 80 2.64 -4.20 -8.76
N PHE A 81 2.39 -4.02 -7.46
CA PHE A 81 1.38 -3.10 -6.97
C PHE A 81 1.69 -1.63 -7.35
N LEU A 82 2.94 -1.20 -7.21
CA LEU A 82 3.37 0.13 -7.66
C LEU A 82 3.18 0.31 -9.17
N GLU A 83 3.52 -0.70 -9.98
CA GLU A 83 3.28 -0.65 -11.43
C GLU A 83 1.80 -0.51 -11.76
N GLN A 84 0.91 -1.24 -11.06
CA GLN A 84 -0.53 -1.10 -11.27
C GLN A 84 -1.04 0.30 -10.90
N LEU A 85 -0.54 0.91 -9.82
CA LEU A 85 -0.85 2.28 -9.46
C LEU A 85 -0.41 3.27 -10.54
N LYS A 86 0.83 3.13 -11.03
CA LYS A 86 1.37 3.98 -12.10
C LYS A 86 0.55 3.86 -13.38
N LYS A 87 0.11 2.65 -13.74
CA LYS A 87 -0.75 2.41 -14.90
C LYS A 87 -2.16 2.98 -14.75
N ALA A 88 -2.69 3.04 -13.52
CA ALA A 88 -4.06 3.49 -13.26
C ALA A 88 -4.19 5.00 -13.00
N TYR A 89 -3.08 5.72 -12.78
CA TYR A 89 -3.09 7.14 -12.47
C TYR A 89 -2.10 7.96 -13.31
N LYS A 90 -1.03 8.48 -12.69
CA LYS A 90 0.04 9.25 -13.34
C LYS A 90 1.39 8.80 -12.76
N PRO A 91 2.29 8.21 -13.55
CA PRO A 91 3.53 7.64 -13.05
C PRO A 91 4.40 8.61 -12.24
N GLU A 92 4.37 9.91 -12.59
CA GLU A 92 5.10 10.99 -11.96
C GLU A 92 4.57 11.36 -10.57
N LEU A 93 3.30 11.08 -10.28
CA LEU A 93 2.66 11.34 -8.98
C LEU A 93 2.70 10.13 -8.04
N ILE A 94 3.23 8.99 -8.48
CA ILE A 94 3.35 7.77 -7.67
C ILE A 94 4.80 7.59 -7.20
N LYS A 95 5.03 7.76 -5.90
CA LYS A 95 6.31 7.52 -5.25
C LYS A 95 6.26 6.24 -4.43
N GLY A 96 7.32 5.43 -4.49
CA GLY A 96 7.47 4.21 -3.71
C GLY A 96 8.62 4.31 -2.74
N LYS A 97 8.43 3.90 -1.49
CA LYS A 97 9.50 3.75 -0.49
C LYS A 97 9.42 2.39 0.16
N VAL A 98 10.52 1.64 0.07
CA VAL A 98 10.69 0.37 0.80
C VAL A 98 11.34 0.69 2.14
N ASP A 99 10.68 0.31 3.24
CA ASP A 99 11.29 0.40 4.55
C ASP A 99 12.40 -0.67 4.68
N PRO A 100 13.67 -0.32 4.98
CA PRO A 100 14.74 -1.30 5.15
C PRO A 100 14.48 -2.31 6.28
N GLY A 101 13.60 -1.98 7.24
CA GLY A 101 13.13 -2.91 8.27
C GLY A 101 12.26 -4.05 7.72
N CYS A 102 11.50 -3.80 6.64
CA CYS A 102 10.69 -4.81 5.95
C CYS A 102 11.59 -5.86 5.26
N LEU A 103 12.72 -5.44 4.68
CA LEU A 103 13.66 -6.35 3.99
C LEU A 103 14.38 -7.28 4.98
N LYS A 104 14.75 -6.79 6.16
CA LYS A 104 15.44 -7.60 7.18
C LYS A 104 14.53 -8.60 7.91
N LYS A 105 13.23 -8.32 7.98
CA LYS A 105 12.29 -9.14 8.76
C LYS A 105 11.49 -10.14 7.96
N GLY A 106 11.64 -10.23 6.63
CA GLY A 106 11.04 -11.36 5.93
C GLY A 106 9.53 -11.23 5.71
N TYR A 107 8.92 -10.05 5.93
CA TYR A 107 7.47 -9.92 6.00
C TYR A 107 6.98 -8.68 5.23
N LEU A 108 6.01 -8.81 4.32
CA LEU A 108 5.24 -7.67 3.79
C LEU A 108 3.84 -8.09 3.35
N LYS A 109 2.82 -7.59 4.03
CA LYS A 109 1.47 -7.55 3.46
C LYS A 109 0.84 -6.24 3.91
N ASN A 110 0.49 -5.43 2.91
CA ASN A 110 -0.13 -4.10 2.94
C ASN A 110 0.83 -2.95 2.67
N VAL A 111 0.51 -2.24 1.58
CA VAL A 111 1.03 -0.93 1.25
C VAL A 111 0.02 0.06 1.81
N VAL A 112 0.48 0.91 2.71
CA VAL A 112 -0.26 2.12 3.04
C VAL A 112 0.21 3.16 2.05
N GLY A 113 -0.75 3.70 1.29
CA GLY A 113 -0.55 4.98 0.63
C GLY A 113 -0.52 6.02 1.74
N ASP A 114 0.67 6.43 2.15
CA ASP A 114 0.82 7.67 2.88
C ASP A 114 0.53 8.79 1.86
N PHE A 115 -0.51 9.57 2.12
CA PHE A 115 -0.84 10.71 1.26
C PHE A 115 0.10 11.84 1.66
N CYS A 116 1.26 11.91 1.02
CA CYS A 116 2.18 13.02 1.19
C CYS A 116 1.51 14.26 0.58
N LEU A 117 0.83 15.07 1.41
CA LEU A 117 0.35 16.39 1.05
C LEU A 117 1.56 17.31 0.85
N SER A 118 2.15 17.29 -0.34
CA SER A 118 3.23 18.22 -0.69
C SER A 118 2.71 19.64 -0.99
N HIS A 119 1.42 19.97 -0.76
CA HIS A 119 0.82 21.28 -1.06
C HIS A 119 -0.20 21.74 0.01
N LEU A 120 0.15 21.65 1.30
CA LEU A 120 -0.42 22.53 2.31
C LEU A 120 0.72 23.21 3.09
N GLY A 121 1.09 24.41 2.64
CA GLY A 121 2.05 25.31 3.30
C GLY A 121 3.36 25.47 2.56
#